data_AF-F3GL51-F1
#
_entry.id   AF-F3GL51-F1
#
_cell.length_a   1.000
_cell.length_b   1.000
_cell.length_c   1.000
_cell.angle_alpha   90.00
_cell.angle_beta   90.00
_cell.angle_gamma   90.00
#
_symmetry.space_group_name_H-M   'P 1'
#
loop_
_entity.id
_entity.type
_entity.pdbx_description
1 polymer ?
#
loop_
_entity_poly.entity_id
_entity_poly.type
_entity_poly.pdbx_seq_one_letter_code
_entity_poly.pdbx_strand_id
1 'polypeptide(L)' 'MSNVDRAEIAKFEALAHRWWDRESEFKPLHDINPLRVNWIDERVGLAGKKVLCA' A
#
# COMPACT_ATOMS: atom_id res chain seq x y z
N MET A 1 -6.35 -24.92 -2.52
CA MET A 1 -6.22 -23.47 -2.83
C MET A 1 -6.72 -22.68 -1.64
N SER A 2 -5.83 -22.09 -0.84
CA SER A 2 -6.16 -20.97 0.06
C SER A 2 -4.87 -20.44 0.66
N ASN A 3 -4.08 -19.68 -0.10
CA ASN A 3 -2.99 -18.87 0.48
C ASN A 3 -3.54 -17.54 0.97
N VAL A 4 -4.59 -17.62 1.80
CA VAL A 4 -5.37 -16.48 2.26
C VAL A 4 -5.69 -16.72 3.73
N ASP A 5 -5.35 -15.73 4.57
CA ASP A 5 -5.78 -15.68 5.96
C ASP A 5 -6.99 -14.74 6.08
N ARG A 6 -8.14 -15.30 6.48
CA ARG A 6 -9.39 -14.56 6.63
C ARG A 6 -9.37 -13.62 7.85
N ALA A 7 -8.60 -13.95 8.88
CA ALA A 7 -8.51 -13.13 10.08
C ALA A 7 -7.77 -11.81 9.78
N GLU A 8 -6.68 -11.87 9.01
CA GLU A 8 -5.96 -10.68 8.57
C GLU A 8 -6.82 -9.82 7.64
N ILE A 9 -7.57 -10.41 6.70
CA ILE A 9 -8.52 -9.66 5.86
C ILE A 9 -9.54 -8.91 6.73
N ALA A 10 -10.18 -9.60 7.68
CA ALA A 10 -11.19 -8.98 8.55
C ALA A 10 -10.62 -7.80 9.38
N LYS A 11 -9.36 -7.90 9.82
CA LYS A 11 -8.66 -6.83 10.52
C LYS A 11 -8.48 -5.59 9.65
N PHE A 12 -8.05 -5.75 8.39
CA PHE A 12 -7.91 -4.62 7.46
C PHE A 12 -9.27 -4.06 7.01
N GLU A 13 -10.27 -4.92 6.80
CA GLU A 13 -11.65 -4.48 6.47
C GLU A 13 -12.24 -3.59 7.57
N ALA A 14 -12.05 -3.95 8.85
CA ALA A 14 -12.51 -3.14 9.98
C ALA A 14 -11.88 -1.73 10.00
N LEU A 15 -10.64 -1.60 9.50
CA LEU A 15 -9.89 -0.34 9.46
C LEU A 15 -10.00 0.42 8.13
N ALA A 16 -10.62 -0.18 7.10
CA ALA A 16 -10.63 0.33 5.73
C ALA A 16 -11.23 1.75 5.61
N HIS A 17 -12.21 2.08 6.45
CA HIS A 17 -12.82 3.41 6.47
C HIS A 17 -11.84 4.53 6.90
N ARG A 18 -10.73 4.19 7.57
CA ARG A 18 -9.66 5.13 7.98
C ARG A 18 -8.44 5.08 7.07
N TRP A 19 -8.47 4.30 6.00
CA TRP A 19 -7.31 4.07 5.15
C TRP A 19 -6.66 5.36 4.61
N TRP A 20 -7.49 6.36 4.28
CA TRP A 20 -7.05 7.64 3.72
C TRP A 20 -6.85 8.75 4.77
N ASP A 21 -7.11 8.47 6.04
CA ASP A 21 -6.83 9.39 7.13
C ASP A 21 -5.32 9.43 7.38
N ARG A 22 -4.75 10.63 7.23
CA ARG A 22 -3.30 10.88 7.33
C ARG A 22 -2.77 10.76 8.76
N GLU A 23 -3.64 10.78 9.76
CA GLU A 23 -3.28 10.63 11.17
C GLU A 23 -3.77 9.30 11.78
N SER A 24 -4.17 8.34 10.92
CA SER A 24 -4.61 7.00 11.33
C SER A 24 -3.46 6.02 11.57
N GLU A 25 -3.81 4.76 11.83
CA GLU A 25 -2.89 3.62 11.88
C GLU A 25 -2.07 3.44 10.59
N PHE A 26 -2.53 4.01 9.46
CA PHE A 26 -1.85 3.97 8.17
C PHE A 26 -0.96 5.19 7.90
N LYS A 27 -0.85 6.14 8.83
CA LYS A 27 0.06 7.30 8.72
C LYS A 27 1.47 6.92 8.25
N PRO A 28 2.13 5.87 8.79
CA PRO A 28 3.45 5.48 8.31
C PRO A 28 3.49 5.09 6.83
N LEU A 29 2.41 4.50 6.29
CA LEU A 29 2.30 4.16 4.86
C LEU A 29 2.16 5.40 3.98
N HIS A 30 1.45 6.42 4.46
CA HIS A 30 1.32 7.69 3.75
C HIS A 30 2.65 8.44 3.72
N ASP A 31 3.34 8.50 4.87
CA ASP A 31 4.62 9.19 5.00
C ASP A 31 5.73 8.53 4.18
N ILE A 32 5.77 7.19 4.11
CA ILE A 32 6.78 6.47 3.33
C ILE A 32 6.48 6.45 1.82
N ASN A 33 5.24 6.74 1.40
CA ASN A 33 4.84 6.57 0.00
C ASN A 33 5.68 7.39 -1.00
N PRO A 34 5.96 8.69 -0.77
CA PRO A 34 6.83 9.46 -1.67
C PRO A 34 8.24 8.86 -1.77
N LEU A 35 8.81 8.42 -0.64
CA LEU A 35 10.16 7.83 -0.60
C LEU A 35 10.23 6.53 -1.41
N ARG A 36 9.28 5.60 -1.17
CA ARG A 36 9.29 4.30 -1.86
C ARG A 36 9.02 4.47 -3.36
N VAL A 37 8.11 5.37 -3.75
CA VAL A 37 7.77 5.58 -5.16
C VAL A 37 8.95 6.19 -5.90
N ASN A 38 9.61 7.20 -5.33
CA ASN A 38 10.80 7.81 -5.92
C ASN A 38 11.94 6.79 -6.06
N TRP A 39 12.20 5.99 -5.02
CA TRP A 39 13.23 4.96 -5.07
C TRP A 39 12.96 3.91 -6.18
N ILE A 40 11.70 3.52 -6.38
CA ILE A 40 11.31 2.63 -7.48
C ILE A 40 11.54 3.34 -8.82
N ASP A 41 11.06 4.57 -8.96
CA ASP A 41 11.16 5.34 -10.21
C ASP A 41 12.62 5.59 -10.62
N GLU A 42 13.50 5.95 -9.69
CA GLU A 42 14.93 6.13 -9.91
C GLU A 42 15.61 4.87 -10.48
N ARG A 43 15.08 3.68 -10.17
CA ARG A 43 15.69 2.40 -10.55
C ARG A 43 15.13 1.82 -11.83
N VAL A 44 13.83 1.97 -12.06
CA VAL A 44 13.18 1.34 -13.21
C VAL A 44 12.63 2.33 -14.23
N GLY A 45 12.35 3.58 -13.84
CA GLY A 45 11.60 4.55 -14.63
C GLY A 45 10.16 4.08 -14.87
N LEU A 46 9.21 4.54 -14.06
CA LEU A 46 7.83 4.04 -14.07
C LEU A 46 7.04 4.49 -15.30
N ALA A 47 7.40 5.62 -15.90
CA ALA A 47 6.69 6.19 -17.04
C ALA A 47 6.56 5.18 -18.20
N GLY A 48 5.32 4.93 -18.63
CA GLY A 48 5.02 4.04 -19.75
C GLY A 48 5.14 2.53 -19.47
N LYS A 49 5.47 2.11 -18.24
CA LYS A 49 5.55 0.70 -17.88
C LYS A 49 4.21 0.14 -17.40
N LYS A 50 3.98 -1.14 -17.68
CA LYS A 50 2.88 -1.91 -17.09
C LYS A 50 3.30 -2.38 -15.70
N VAL A 51 2.71 -1.79 -14.66
CA VAL A 51 3.01 -2.09 -13.26
C VAL A 51 1.82 -2.78 -12.61
N LEU A 52 2.07 -3.85 -11.85
CA LEU A 52 1.08 -4.50 -11.00
C LEU A 52 1.32 -4.05 -9.55
N CYS A 53 0.30 -3.49 -8.92
CA CYS A 53 0.27 -3.29 -7.48
C CYS A 53 -0.64 -4.38 -6.91
N ALA A 54 -0.04 -5.43 -6.36
CA ALA A 54 -0.72 -6.54 -5.71
C ALA A 54 -0.66 -6.37 -4.18
#